data_AF-A0A250X6P7-F1
#
_entry.id   AF-A0A250X6P7-F1
#
_cell.length_a   1.000
_cell.length_b   1.000
_cell.length_c   1.000
_cell.angle_alpha   90.00
_cell.angle_beta   90.00
_cell.angle_gamma   90.00
#
_symmetry.space_group_name_H-M   'P 1'
#
loop_
_entity.id
_entity.type
_entity.pdbx_description
1 polymer ?
#
loop_
_entity_poly.entity_id
_entity_poly.type
_entity_poly.pdbx_seq_one_letter_code
_entity_poly.pdbx_strand_id
1 'polypeptide(L)'
;MDPCPIHDNKRGNTNRGKLTKAVEQREAIRRAQELTRGELEKFYAAQPVLQHIEKSVLVDDIKRREREAKERGAEGQMLDSLYQAEKARELSLIRANEEDKIATALARRALEKERKEKEIQQLREQSAELRGLAEKIRLAKVNKERSLQLQEKAQAKAQAAEYNNAFHKYIDEVDAAAEARIAEFEARRREQNVKARLVLEEQIQEKQDALRQADEEFQRERAMVDEVVRRIQEEDIAEESLRRLRQEETKEFIRNFLIEKEENKRAKIMALQEDERKIQQYWDNVRDREAAEAERKAERKDVADRMYEQVKRDMEESMRRREEEEDLINLLRQEELEAKRQAEEEARRLKAEALRAEIIRANEQQRRLREEREAAMLAEEEDFRRKLMAKFAEDDRVEQMNAQKRRMKLVEHQRAVQAMIDEKRRMYMEQKAREEADIAAQRAEEERKLAIVEEERMKLLAEAAELRDFLPRGVIRDQGDIEYINRVLSEQRLQ
;
A
#
# COMPACT_ATOMS: atom_id res chain seq x y z
N MET A 1 2.17 -103.86 116.42
CA MET A 1 1.75 -105.19 115.91
C MET A 1 2.81 -105.64 114.91
N ASP A 2 4.05 -105.94 115.33
CA ASP A 2 4.56 -106.93 116.32
C ASP A 2 4.52 -108.36 115.73
N PRO A 3 5.64 -109.15 115.69
CA PRO A 3 5.67 -110.43 116.48
C PRO A 3 7.03 -111.19 116.86
N CYS A 4 6.88 -112.29 117.67
CA CYS A 4 7.73 -113.37 118.33
C CYS A 4 8.41 -114.48 117.42
N PRO A 5 9.29 -115.47 117.84
CA PRO A 5 9.51 -116.18 119.15
C PRO A 5 10.89 -116.05 119.89
N ILE A 6 10.86 -116.07 121.25
CA ILE A 6 11.69 -116.80 122.28
C ILE A 6 13.20 -116.44 122.53
N HIS A 7 13.60 -116.38 123.82
CA HIS A 7 14.87 -115.87 124.41
C HIS A 7 16.14 -116.75 124.24
N ASP A 8 17.26 -116.18 123.74
CA ASP A 8 18.63 -116.29 124.33
C ASP A 8 19.66 -115.37 123.62
N ASN A 9 20.73 -115.01 124.33
CA ASN A 9 21.53 -113.78 124.21
C ASN A 9 22.80 -113.92 123.30
N LYS A 10 23.17 -112.86 122.51
CA LYS A 10 24.55 -112.43 122.05
C LYS A 10 24.98 -112.49 120.53
N ARG A 11 25.19 -111.30 119.89
CA ARG A 11 26.35 -110.78 119.05
C ARG A 11 26.61 -111.16 117.53
N GLY A 12 26.02 -110.41 116.56
CA GLY A 12 26.63 -109.52 115.49
C GLY A 12 27.50 -109.94 114.24
N ASN A 13 26.93 -109.76 113.00
CA ASN A 13 27.42 -109.10 111.73
C ASN A 13 28.48 -109.71 110.73
N THR A 14 28.15 -109.88 109.40
CA THR A 14 28.97 -109.60 108.14
C THR A 14 28.58 -110.36 106.83
N ASN A 15 27.38 -110.20 106.23
CA ASN A 15 27.04 -110.82 104.91
C ASN A 15 26.80 -109.84 103.73
N ARG A 16 27.20 -108.56 103.86
CA ARG A 16 27.11 -107.52 102.79
C ARG A 16 28.41 -107.30 101.98
N GLY A 17 29.55 -107.83 102.43
CA GLY A 17 30.88 -107.43 101.93
C GLY A 17 31.49 -108.26 100.80
N LYS A 18 30.84 -109.34 100.32
CA LYS A 18 31.41 -110.22 99.27
C LYS A 18 30.95 -109.88 97.85
N LEU A 19 29.72 -109.41 97.66
CA LEU A 19 29.21 -108.95 96.34
C LEU A 19 29.78 -107.60 95.93
N THR A 20 30.04 -106.70 96.90
CA THR A 20 30.68 -105.40 96.66
C THR A 20 32.10 -105.52 96.09
N LYS A 21 32.89 -106.44 96.65
CA LYS A 21 34.27 -106.70 96.20
C LYS A 21 34.38 -107.18 94.74
N ALA A 22 33.40 -107.95 94.23
CA ALA A 22 33.43 -108.43 92.85
C ALA A 22 33.05 -107.34 91.83
N VAL A 23 32.16 -106.42 92.20
CA VAL A 23 31.80 -105.26 91.37
C VAL A 23 32.96 -104.27 91.30
N GLU A 24 33.63 -104.01 92.43
CA GLU A 24 34.83 -103.17 92.50
C GLU A 24 35.96 -103.69 91.58
N GLN A 25 36.18 -105.02 91.53
CA GLN A 25 37.17 -105.62 90.63
C GLN A 25 36.82 -105.43 89.15
N ARG A 26 35.56 -105.57 88.75
CA ARG A 26 35.12 -105.34 87.35
C ARG A 26 35.24 -103.88 86.94
N GLU A 27 34.88 -102.95 87.83
CA GLU A 27 35.08 -101.53 87.58
C GLU A 27 36.56 -101.16 87.46
N ALA A 28 37.44 -101.74 88.29
CA ALA A 28 38.87 -101.50 88.21
C ALA A 28 39.45 -101.93 86.85
N ILE A 29 39.05 -103.09 86.33
CA ILE A 29 39.49 -103.56 85.00
C ILE A 29 38.95 -102.65 83.89
N ARG A 30 37.69 -102.22 83.97
CA ARG A 30 37.09 -101.31 82.98
C ARG A 30 37.82 -99.96 82.96
N ARG A 31 38.12 -99.38 84.13
CA ARG A 31 38.88 -98.13 84.23
C ARG A 31 40.29 -98.29 83.65
N ALA A 32 40.94 -99.43 83.88
CA ALA A 32 42.25 -99.72 83.29
C ALA A 32 42.19 -99.81 81.75
N GLN A 33 41.14 -100.43 81.18
CA GLN A 33 40.95 -100.49 79.72
C GLN A 33 40.57 -99.13 79.11
N GLU A 34 39.78 -98.31 79.81
CA GLU A 34 39.44 -96.95 79.37
C GLU A 34 40.67 -96.04 79.37
N LEU A 35 41.58 -96.19 80.34
CA LEU A 35 42.85 -95.47 80.37
C LEU A 35 43.72 -95.82 79.16
N THR A 36 43.94 -97.11 78.88
CA THR A 36 44.78 -97.53 77.74
C THR A 36 44.17 -97.13 76.40
N ARG A 37 42.84 -97.24 76.26
CA ARG A 37 42.14 -96.74 75.07
C ARG A 37 42.26 -95.22 74.92
N GLY A 38 42.13 -94.48 76.03
CA GLY A 38 42.28 -93.02 76.03
C GLY A 38 43.70 -92.58 75.65
N GLU A 39 44.73 -93.33 76.05
CA GLU A 39 46.12 -93.08 75.63
C GLU A 39 46.33 -93.33 74.14
N LEU A 40 45.79 -94.43 73.61
CA LEU A 40 45.83 -94.73 72.17
C LEU A 40 45.05 -93.68 71.35
N GLU A 41 43.86 -93.27 71.80
CA GLU A 41 43.08 -92.22 71.15
C GLU A 41 43.84 -90.88 71.14
N LYS A 42 44.55 -90.53 72.22
CA LYS A 42 45.43 -89.34 72.24
C LYS A 42 46.58 -89.44 71.23
N PHE A 43 47.23 -90.61 71.13
CA PHE A 43 48.33 -90.82 70.19
C PHE A 43 47.85 -90.70 68.73
N TYR A 44 46.75 -91.38 68.38
CA TYR A 44 46.18 -91.30 67.03
C TYR A 44 45.56 -89.93 66.72
N ALA A 45 45.03 -89.20 67.71
CA ALA A 45 44.55 -87.84 67.52
C ALA A 45 45.69 -86.82 67.27
N ALA A 46 46.89 -87.08 67.80
CA ALA A 46 48.06 -86.22 67.54
C ALA A 46 48.64 -86.39 66.13
N GLN A 47 48.51 -87.58 65.53
CA GLN A 47 49.09 -87.90 64.23
C GLN A 47 48.56 -87.05 63.04
N PRO A 48 47.24 -86.79 62.87
CA PRO A 48 46.75 -85.91 61.80
C PRO A 48 47.16 -84.45 61.99
N VAL A 49 47.37 -83.99 63.23
CA VAL A 49 47.88 -82.63 63.51
C VAL A 49 49.32 -82.48 62.99
N LEU A 50 50.17 -83.47 63.26
CA LEU A 50 51.55 -83.48 62.75
C LEU A 50 51.59 -83.53 61.21
N GLN A 51 50.74 -84.35 60.58
CA GLN A 51 50.65 -84.39 59.12
C GLN A 51 50.16 -83.07 58.51
N HIS A 52 49.26 -82.36 59.18
CA HIS A 52 48.84 -81.02 58.74
C HIS A 52 50.00 -80.02 58.85
N ILE A 53 50.78 -80.09 59.93
CA ILE A 53 51.96 -79.22 60.12
C ILE A 53 52.99 -79.48 59.01
N GLU A 54 53.32 -80.74 58.70
CA GLU A 54 54.25 -81.09 57.61
C GLU A 54 53.76 -80.55 56.25
N LYS A 55 52.46 -80.68 55.96
CA LYS A 55 51.87 -80.12 54.73
C LYS A 55 51.94 -78.59 54.70
N SER A 56 51.69 -77.91 55.83
CA SER A 56 51.78 -76.45 55.89
C SER A 56 53.21 -75.95 55.70
N VAL A 57 54.22 -76.66 56.21
CA VAL A 57 55.64 -76.30 56.01
C VAL A 57 56.02 -76.29 54.53
N LEU A 58 55.59 -77.31 53.77
CA LEU A 58 55.82 -77.36 52.32
C LEU A 58 55.12 -76.21 51.58
N VAL A 59 53.89 -75.88 51.97
CA VAL A 59 53.14 -74.76 51.38
C VAL A 59 53.79 -73.41 51.71
N ASP A 60 54.31 -73.25 52.91
CA ASP A 60 54.96 -72.01 53.34
C ASP A 60 56.31 -71.80 52.64
N ASP A 61 57.06 -72.88 52.38
CA ASP A 61 58.28 -72.83 51.57
C ASP A 61 57.98 -72.43 50.11
N ILE A 62 56.90 -72.95 49.52
CA ILE A 62 56.44 -72.54 48.18
C ILE A 62 56.07 -71.06 48.18
N LYS A 63 55.29 -70.60 49.16
CA LYS A 63 54.91 -69.17 49.29
C LYS A 63 56.12 -68.27 49.50
N ARG A 64 57.16 -68.72 50.23
CA ARG A 64 58.39 -67.95 50.41
C ARG A 64 59.11 -67.76 49.06
N ARG A 65 59.27 -68.84 48.28
CA ARG A 65 59.86 -68.77 46.93
C ARG A 65 59.06 -67.88 45.99
N GLU A 66 57.73 -67.93 46.05
CA GLU A 66 56.86 -67.04 45.26
C GLU A 66 56.99 -65.56 45.66
N ARG A 67 57.12 -65.26 46.95
CA ARG A 67 57.35 -63.88 47.43
C ARG A 67 58.70 -63.35 46.94
N GLU A 68 59.76 -64.13 47.10
CA GLU A 68 61.08 -63.75 46.59
C GLU A 68 61.09 -63.57 45.06
N ALA A 69 60.36 -64.42 44.33
CA ALA A 69 60.21 -64.27 42.88
C ALA A 69 59.41 -63.01 42.51
N LYS A 70 58.37 -62.66 43.29
CA LYS A 70 57.60 -61.42 43.11
C LYS A 70 58.43 -60.18 43.43
N GLU A 71 59.23 -60.21 44.49
CA GLU A 71 60.13 -59.11 44.85
C GLU A 71 61.18 -58.89 43.76
N ARG A 72 61.85 -59.97 43.29
CA ARG A 72 62.77 -59.89 42.14
C ARG A 72 62.08 -59.41 40.86
N GLY A 73 60.83 -59.83 40.63
CA GLY A 73 60.03 -59.36 39.50
C GLY A 73 59.68 -57.88 39.59
N ALA A 74 59.35 -57.38 40.79
CA ALA A 74 59.04 -55.97 41.04
C ALA A 74 60.30 -55.10 40.89
N GLU A 75 61.44 -55.55 41.40
CA GLU A 75 62.74 -54.88 41.19
C GLU A 75 63.10 -54.82 39.69
N GLY A 76 62.90 -55.92 38.96
CA GLY A 76 63.09 -55.96 37.51
C GLY A 76 62.18 -54.97 36.76
N GLN A 77 60.89 -54.93 37.10
CA GLN A 77 59.94 -53.98 36.49
C GLN A 77 60.30 -52.52 36.81
N MET A 78 60.77 -52.24 38.03
CA MET A 78 61.21 -50.90 38.41
C MET A 78 62.43 -50.48 37.59
N LEU A 79 63.44 -51.34 37.47
CA LEU A 79 64.63 -51.08 36.64
C LEU A 79 64.27 -50.91 35.17
N ASP A 80 63.40 -51.76 34.62
CA ASP A 80 62.92 -51.64 33.25
C ASP A 80 62.18 -50.33 33.03
N SER A 81 61.31 -49.91 33.96
CA SER A 81 60.59 -48.64 33.86
C SER A 81 61.53 -47.42 33.89
N LEU A 82 62.57 -47.46 34.73
CA LEU A 82 63.59 -46.41 34.79
C LEU A 82 64.38 -46.35 33.48
N TYR A 83 64.79 -47.50 32.96
CA TYR A 83 65.49 -47.60 31.68
C TYR A 83 64.64 -47.09 30.51
N GLN A 84 63.36 -47.47 30.46
CA GLN A 84 62.43 -46.97 29.44
C GLN A 84 62.17 -45.46 29.59
N ALA A 85 62.09 -44.94 30.81
CA ALA A 85 61.94 -43.50 31.05
C ALA A 85 63.17 -42.70 30.60
N GLU A 86 64.38 -43.21 30.86
CA GLU A 86 65.62 -42.61 30.40
C GLU A 86 65.71 -42.63 28.88
N LYS A 87 65.46 -43.80 28.25
CA LYS A 87 65.42 -43.94 26.80
C LYS A 87 64.35 -43.04 26.16
N ALA A 88 63.19 -42.89 26.79
CA ALA A 88 62.14 -41.99 26.32
C ALA A 88 62.57 -40.51 26.39
N ARG A 89 63.30 -40.11 27.44
CA ARG A 89 63.88 -38.77 27.56
C ARG A 89 64.92 -38.51 26.48
N GLU A 90 65.82 -39.46 26.23
CA GLU A 90 66.82 -39.35 25.16
C GLU A 90 66.16 -39.23 23.79
N LEU A 91 65.18 -40.09 23.47
CA LEU A 91 64.43 -40.01 22.23
C LEU A 91 63.66 -38.68 22.10
N SER A 92 63.10 -38.18 23.19
CA SER A 92 62.43 -36.87 23.21
C SER A 92 63.42 -35.74 22.94
N LEU A 93 64.63 -35.80 23.49
CA LEU A 93 65.67 -34.80 23.27
C LEU A 93 66.16 -34.83 21.81
N ILE A 94 66.35 -36.02 21.24
CA ILE A 94 66.71 -36.19 19.83
C ILE A 94 65.63 -35.60 18.93
N ARG A 95 64.35 -35.89 19.20
CA ARG A 95 63.22 -35.32 18.44
C ARG A 95 63.18 -33.80 18.53
N ALA A 96 63.31 -33.22 19.73
CA ALA A 96 63.33 -31.76 19.89
C ALA A 96 64.48 -31.12 19.10
N ASN A 97 65.68 -31.71 19.14
CA ASN A 97 66.83 -31.23 18.37
C ASN A 97 66.62 -31.34 16.85
N GLU A 98 65.95 -32.38 16.37
CA GLU A 98 65.60 -32.53 14.95
C GLU A 98 64.52 -31.53 14.53
N GLU A 99 63.50 -31.31 15.37
CA GLU A 99 62.46 -30.31 15.16
C GLU A 99 63.06 -28.90 15.08
N ASP A 100 63.99 -28.54 15.97
CA ASP A 100 64.69 -27.24 15.94
C ASP A 100 65.53 -27.07 14.66
N LYS A 101 66.20 -28.13 14.20
CA LYS A 101 66.95 -28.12 12.92
C LYS A 101 66.00 -27.95 11.73
N ILE A 102 64.85 -28.59 11.75
CA ILE A 102 63.84 -28.44 10.69
C ILE A 102 63.23 -27.03 10.71
N ALA A 103 62.90 -26.51 11.89
CA ALA A 103 62.34 -25.18 12.07
C ALA A 103 63.31 -24.09 11.59
N THR A 104 64.60 -24.19 11.94
CA THR A 104 65.63 -23.25 11.47
C THR A 104 65.85 -23.34 9.95
N ALA A 105 65.84 -24.55 9.38
CA ALA A 105 65.94 -24.74 7.92
C ALA A 105 64.73 -24.17 7.18
N LEU A 106 63.51 -24.36 7.70
CA LEU A 106 62.29 -23.79 7.13
C LEU A 106 62.27 -22.27 7.23
N ALA A 107 62.67 -21.71 8.38
CA ALA A 107 62.78 -20.27 8.57
C ALA A 107 63.78 -19.65 7.59
N ARG A 108 64.95 -20.28 7.39
CA ARG A 108 65.94 -19.84 6.38
C ARG A 108 65.36 -19.85 4.98
N ARG A 109 64.64 -20.91 4.59
CA ARG A 109 64.00 -21.00 3.26
C ARG A 109 62.90 -19.95 3.08
N ALA A 110 62.14 -19.65 4.13
CA ALA A 110 61.13 -18.60 4.12
C ALA A 110 61.77 -17.21 3.93
N LEU A 111 62.81 -16.90 4.70
CA LEU A 111 63.56 -15.65 4.57
C LEU A 111 64.19 -15.50 3.18
N GLU A 112 64.74 -16.57 2.60
CA GLU A 112 65.28 -16.52 1.24
C GLU A 112 64.20 -16.26 0.18
N LYS A 113 62.98 -16.79 0.35
CA LYS A 113 61.84 -16.45 -0.53
C LYS A 113 61.44 -14.99 -0.39
N GLU A 114 61.28 -14.52 0.84
CA GLU A 114 60.91 -13.11 1.10
C GLU A 114 61.98 -12.16 0.55
N ARG A 115 63.27 -12.50 0.70
CA ARG A 115 64.37 -11.71 0.14
C ARG A 115 64.27 -11.65 -1.39
N LYS A 116 64.04 -12.79 -2.06
CA LYS A 116 63.86 -12.84 -3.52
C LYS A 116 62.64 -12.05 -3.98
N GLU A 117 61.53 -12.12 -3.26
CA GLU A 117 60.32 -11.36 -3.57
C GLU A 117 60.55 -9.85 -3.43
N LYS A 118 61.23 -9.43 -2.37
CA LYS A 118 61.65 -8.03 -2.18
C LYS A 118 62.64 -7.57 -3.24
N GLU A 119 63.61 -8.40 -3.60
CA GLU A 119 64.54 -8.14 -4.71
C GLU A 119 63.78 -7.96 -6.03
N ILE A 120 62.82 -8.85 -6.35
CA ILE A 120 61.95 -8.73 -7.54
C ILE A 120 61.10 -7.46 -7.48
N GLN A 121 60.55 -7.11 -6.32
CA GLN A 121 59.77 -5.89 -6.14
C GLN A 121 60.62 -4.65 -6.39
N GLN A 122 61.81 -4.58 -5.79
CA GLN A 122 62.76 -3.49 -6.01
C GLN A 122 63.14 -3.38 -7.49
N LEU A 123 63.41 -4.50 -8.16
CA LEU A 123 63.71 -4.51 -9.60
C LEU A 123 62.53 -4.02 -10.45
N ARG A 124 61.28 -4.35 -10.09
CA ARG A 124 60.07 -3.84 -10.77
C ARG A 124 59.87 -2.34 -10.56
N GLU A 125 60.18 -1.83 -9.39
CA GLU A 125 60.03 -0.40 -9.05
C GLU A 125 61.15 0.44 -9.69
N GLN A 126 62.40 -0.06 -9.67
CA GLN A 126 63.57 0.66 -10.19
C GLN A 126 63.64 0.61 -11.72
N SER A 127 63.26 -0.51 -12.35
CA SER A 127 63.33 -0.65 -13.81
C SER A 127 62.30 0.24 -14.51
N ALA A 128 62.79 1.17 -15.33
CA ALA A 128 61.96 2.02 -16.17
C ALA A 128 61.22 1.22 -17.26
N GLU A 129 61.84 0.15 -17.78
CA GLU A 129 61.24 -0.71 -18.82
C GLU A 129 60.03 -1.48 -18.28
N LEU A 130 60.12 -2.02 -17.07
CA LEU A 130 59.01 -2.73 -16.42
C LEU A 130 57.88 -1.78 -16.05
N ARG A 131 58.19 -0.55 -15.61
CA ARG A 131 57.18 0.49 -15.39
C ARG A 131 56.47 0.88 -16.69
N GLY A 132 57.22 1.13 -17.76
CA GLY A 132 56.65 1.45 -19.08
C GLY A 132 55.78 0.31 -19.65
N LEU A 133 56.19 -0.94 -19.46
CA LEU A 133 55.37 -2.10 -19.84
C LEU A 133 54.10 -2.21 -18.98
N ALA A 134 54.21 -2.03 -17.67
CA ALA A 134 53.07 -2.05 -16.76
C ALA A 134 52.05 -0.96 -17.10
N GLU A 135 52.49 0.25 -17.45
CA GLU A 135 51.65 1.34 -17.92
C GLU A 135 50.95 0.99 -19.23
N LYS A 136 51.67 0.45 -20.23
CA LYS A 136 51.06 -0.02 -21.49
C LYS A 136 50.00 -1.10 -21.26
N ILE A 137 50.25 -2.04 -20.35
CA ILE A 137 49.29 -3.08 -19.98
C ILE A 137 48.08 -2.47 -19.25
N ARG A 138 48.28 -1.49 -18.35
CA ARG A 138 47.19 -0.75 -17.71
C ARG A 138 46.34 -0.01 -18.73
N LEU A 139 46.95 0.70 -19.68
CA LEU A 139 46.26 1.36 -20.79
C LEU A 139 45.47 0.35 -21.64
N ALA A 140 46.04 -0.81 -21.94
CA ALA A 140 45.34 -1.87 -22.67
C ALA A 140 44.12 -2.40 -21.91
N LYS A 141 44.20 -2.56 -20.58
CA LYS A 141 43.06 -2.94 -19.73
C LYS A 141 41.97 -1.87 -19.74
N VAL A 142 42.34 -0.60 -19.59
CA VAL A 142 41.40 0.54 -19.66
C VAL A 142 40.73 0.61 -21.05
N ASN A 143 41.48 0.38 -22.13
CA ASN A 143 40.91 0.34 -23.48
C ASN A 143 39.94 -0.83 -23.68
N LYS A 144 40.24 -2.01 -23.12
CA LYS A 144 39.32 -3.15 -23.11
C LYS A 144 38.04 -2.79 -22.36
N GLU A 145 38.15 -2.21 -21.17
CA GLU A 145 36.99 -1.78 -20.39
C GLU A 145 36.16 -0.74 -21.15
N ARG A 146 36.80 0.25 -21.76
CA ARG A 146 36.13 1.24 -22.61
C ARG A 146 35.40 0.61 -23.79
N SER A 147 35.98 -0.42 -24.42
CA SER A 147 35.29 -1.15 -25.51
C SER A 147 34.04 -1.89 -25.02
N LEU A 148 34.08 -2.47 -23.81
CA LEU A 148 32.92 -3.12 -23.19
C LEU A 148 31.85 -2.09 -22.84
N GLN A 149 32.22 -0.96 -22.23
CA GLN A 149 31.29 0.14 -21.95
C GLN A 149 30.60 0.69 -23.21
N LEU A 150 31.34 0.79 -24.33
CA LEU A 150 30.75 1.20 -25.60
C LEU A 150 29.76 0.16 -26.14
N GLN A 151 30.07 -1.13 -26.01
CA GLN A 151 29.15 -2.21 -26.38
C GLN A 151 27.89 -2.21 -25.51
N GLU A 152 28.03 -2.07 -24.19
CA GLU A 152 26.90 -1.96 -23.26
C GLU A 152 26.04 -0.74 -23.57
N LYS A 153 26.66 0.42 -23.82
CA LYS A 153 25.93 1.63 -24.21
C LYS A 153 25.19 1.45 -25.55
N ALA A 154 25.80 0.75 -26.51
CA ALA A 154 25.16 0.44 -27.79
C ALA A 154 23.96 -0.50 -27.59
N GLN A 155 24.09 -1.53 -26.75
CA GLN A 155 23.00 -2.44 -26.40
C GLN A 155 21.87 -1.71 -25.67
N ALA A 156 22.18 -0.88 -24.68
CA ALA A 156 21.20 -0.06 -23.97
C ALA A 156 20.48 0.91 -24.93
N LYS A 157 21.20 1.51 -25.89
CA LYS A 157 20.60 2.37 -26.91
C LYS A 157 19.68 1.59 -27.85
N ALA A 158 20.07 0.38 -28.25
CA ALA A 158 19.24 -0.49 -29.09
C ALA A 158 17.94 -0.89 -28.36
N GLN A 159 18.05 -1.32 -27.09
CA GLN A 159 16.88 -1.63 -26.25
C GLN A 159 15.96 -0.42 -26.06
N ALA A 160 16.53 0.77 -25.82
CA ALA A 160 15.75 1.99 -25.71
C ALA A 160 15.05 2.35 -27.04
N ALA A 161 15.70 2.13 -28.18
CA ALA A 161 15.10 2.33 -29.48
C ALA A 161 13.96 1.34 -29.76
N GLU A 162 14.13 0.06 -29.39
CA GLU A 162 13.07 -0.95 -29.48
C GLU A 162 11.86 -0.58 -28.61
N TYR A 163 12.10 -0.17 -27.35
CA TYR A 163 11.06 0.29 -26.45
C TYR A 163 10.32 1.52 -27.00
N ASN A 164 11.05 2.53 -27.49
CA ASN A 164 10.45 3.72 -28.07
C ASN A 164 9.64 3.37 -29.32
N ASN A 165 10.14 2.48 -30.20
CA ASN A 165 9.40 2.04 -31.37
C ASN A 165 8.12 1.28 -30.99
N ALA A 166 8.16 0.43 -29.96
CA ALA A 166 6.97 -0.24 -29.45
C ALA A 166 5.97 0.75 -28.85
N PHE A 167 6.45 1.74 -28.11
CA PHE A 167 5.62 2.81 -27.54
C PHE A 167 4.99 3.68 -28.63
N HIS A 168 5.73 4.05 -29.68
CA HIS A 168 5.19 4.77 -30.82
C HIS A 168 4.10 3.98 -31.53
N LYS A 169 4.33 2.67 -31.80
CA LYS A 169 3.28 1.81 -32.38
C LYS A 169 2.03 1.75 -31.52
N TYR A 170 2.18 1.65 -30.19
CA TYR A 170 1.04 1.66 -29.28
C TYR A 170 0.26 2.97 -29.34
N ILE A 171 0.95 4.12 -29.40
CA ILE A 171 0.30 5.42 -29.59
C ILE A 171 -0.43 5.46 -30.93
N ASP A 172 0.24 5.06 -32.02
CA ASP A 172 -0.35 5.05 -33.36
C ASP A 172 -1.61 4.16 -33.42
N GLU A 173 -1.61 3.01 -32.72
CA GLU A 173 -2.78 2.14 -32.60
C GLU A 173 -3.93 2.78 -31.82
N VAL A 174 -3.63 3.50 -30.73
CA VAL A 174 -4.63 4.23 -29.94
C VAL A 174 -5.24 5.38 -30.74
N ASP A 175 -4.40 6.13 -31.45
CA ASP A 175 -4.83 7.25 -32.30
C ASP A 175 -5.68 6.74 -33.47
N ALA A 176 -5.25 5.67 -34.15
CA ALA A 176 -6.04 5.04 -35.22
C ALA A 176 -7.38 4.51 -34.71
N ALA A 177 -7.44 3.93 -33.51
CA ALA A 177 -8.69 3.49 -32.89
C ALA A 177 -9.60 4.66 -32.53
N ALA A 178 -9.03 5.80 -32.09
CA ALA A 178 -9.79 7.01 -31.83
C ALA A 178 -10.35 7.63 -33.12
N GLU A 179 -9.55 7.70 -34.18
CA GLU A 179 -9.98 8.16 -35.50
C GLU A 179 -11.08 7.27 -36.08
N ALA A 180 -10.96 5.94 -35.96
CA ALA A 180 -11.98 4.99 -36.39
C ALA A 180 -13.32 5.23 -35.65
N ARG A 181 -13.29 5.49 -34.35
CA ARG A 181 -14.50 5.83 -33.57
C ARG A 181 -15.14 7.14 -34.01
N ILE A 182 -14.34 8.15 -34.32
CA ILE A 182 -14.83 9.44 -34.85
C ILE A 182 -15.47 9.22 -36.22
N ALA A 183 -14.82 8.47 -37.11
CA ALA A 183 -15.33 8.13 -38.43
C ALA A 183 -16.64 7.34 -38.37
N GLU A 184 -16.77 6.38 -37.45
CA GLU A 184 -18.02 5.65 -37.20
C GLU A 184 -19.14 6.58 -36.75
N PHE A 185 -18.84 7.52 -35.84
CA PHE A 185 -19.83 8.50 -35.37
C PHE A 185 -20.28 9.43 -36.49
N GLU A 186 -19.36 9.92 -37.31
CA GLU A 186 -19.69 10.70 -38.51
C GLU A 186 -20.52 9.91 -39.51
N ALA A 187 -20.18 8.65 -39.76
CA ALA A 187 -20.93 7.76 -40.65
C ALA A 187 -22.36 7.55 -40.16
N ARG A 188 -22.55 7.30 -38.86
CA ARG A 188 -23.90 7.21 -38.25
C ARG A 188 -24.70 8.50 -38.40
N ARG A 189 -24.06 9.66 -38.21
CA ARG A 189 -24.72 10.96 -38.42
C ARG A 189 -25.10 11.18 -39.88
N ARG A 190 -24.25 10.80 -40.83
CA ARG A 190 -24.57 10.83 -42.27
C ARG A 190 -25.73 9.91 -42.60
N GLU A 191 -25.74 8.69 -42.06
CA GLU A 191 -26.84 7.72 -42.25
C GLU A 191 -28.17 8.27 -41.70
N GLN A 192 -28.16 8.86 -40.50
CA GLN A 192 -29.33 9.51 -39.91
C GLN A 192 -29.83 10.68 -40.77
N ASN A 193 -28.93 11.52 -41.28
CA ASN A 193 -29.28 12.61 -42.18
C ASN A 193 -29.90 12.11 -43.49
N VAL A 194 -29.37 11.02 -44.06
CA VAL A 194 -29.93 10.40 -45.27
C VAL A 194 -31.33 9.84 -44.99
N LYS A 195 -31.53 9.13 -43.87
CA LYS A 195 -32.85 8.65 -43.45
C LYS A 195 -33.85 9.79 -43.27
N ALA A 196 -33.44 10.87 -42.60
CA ALA A 196 -34.28 12.05 -42.42
C ALA A 196 -34.64 12.72 -43.76
N ARG A 197 -33.69 12.79 -44.70
CA ARG A 197 -33.93 13.31 -46.05
C ARG A 197 -34.93 12.44 -46.82
N LEU A 198 -34.80 11.11 -46.77
CA LEU A 198 -35.74 10.20 -47.43
C LEU A 198 -37.17 10.38 -46.91
N VAL A 199 -37.35 10.49 -45.59
CA VAL A 199 -38.66 10.78 -44.99
C VAL A 199 -39.22 12.12 -45.46
N LEU A 200 -38.39 13.16 -45.60
CA LEU A 200 -38.83 14.44 -46.14
C LEU A 200 -39.21 14.35 -47.62
N GLU A 201 -38.48 13.57 -48.42
CA GLU A 201 -38.82 13.32 -49.82
C GLU A 201 -40.15 12.57 -49.95
N GLU A 202 -40.40 11.56 -49.10
CA GLU A 202 -41.69 10.87 -49.02
C GLU A 202 -42.83 11.82 -48.64
N GLN A 203 -42.64 12.69 -47.63
CA GLN A 203 -43.65 13.71 -47.26
C GLN A 203 -43.94 14.71 -48.38
N ILE A 204 -42.94 15.05 -49.20
CA ILE A 204 -43.13 15.92 -50.37
C ILE A 204 -43.94 15.18 -51.43
N GLN A 205 -43.66 13.89 -51.68
CA GLN A 205 -44.43 13.07 -52.60
C GLN A 205 -45.88 12.92 -52.14
N GLU A 206 -46.12 12.61 -50.86
CA GLU A 206 -47.47 12.54 -50.29
C GLU A 206 -48.25 13.86 -50.48
N LYS A 207 -47.59 15.02 -50.29
CA LYS A 207 -48.22 16.32 -50.54
C LYS A 207 -48.50 16.57 -52.02
N GLN A 208 -47.62 16.13 -52.92
CA GLN A 208 -47.85 16.22 -54.37
C GLN A 208 -49.01 15.31 -54.80
N ASP A 209 -49.14 14.13 -54.21
CA ASP A 209 -50.23 13.19 -54.48
C ASP A 209 -51.57 13.73 -53.97
N ALA A 210 -51.57 14.31 -52.77
CA ALA A 210 -52.73 15.02 -52.24
C ALA A 210 -53.15 16.20 -53.13
N LEU A 211 -52.18 16.96 -53.66
CA LEU A 211 -52.47 18.04 -54.61
C LEU A 211 -53.06 17.50 -55.92
N ARG A 212 -52.52 16.40 -56.46
CA ARG A 212 -53.06 15.75 -57.66
C ARG A 212 -54.50 15.26 -57.45
N GLN A 213 -54.79 14.66 -56.30
CA GLN A 213 -56.15 14.23 -55.95
C GLN A 213 -57.10 15.42 -55.82
N ALA A 214 -56.66 16.52 -55.19
CA ALA A 214 -57.44 17.75 -55.10
C ALA A 214 -57.71 18.39 -56.48
N ASP A 215 -56.72 18.37 -57.38
CA ASP A 215 -56.89 18.86 -58.76
C ASP A 215 -57.88 17.99 -59.55
N GLU A 216 -57.85 16.66 -59.37
CA GLU A 216 -58.83 15.74 -59.97
C GLU A 216 -60.24 15.98 -59.43
N GLU A 217 -60.39 16.19 -58.12
CA GLU A 217 -61.67 16.54 -57.50
C GLU A 217 -62.20 17.88 -58.01
N PHE A 218 -61.33 18.89 -58.10
CA PHE A 218 -61.67 20.20 -58.66
C PHE A 218 -62.11 20.09 -60.13
N GLN A 219 -61.45 19.27 -60.95
CA GLN A 219 -61.86 19.05 -62.34
C GLN A 219 -63.23 18.35 -62.43
N ARG A 220 -63.52 17.38 -61.55
CA ARG A 220 -64.83 16.73 -61.48
C ARG A 220 -65.92 17.72 -61.06
N GLU A 221 -65.67 18.53 -60.03
CA GLU A 221 -66.61 19.54 -59.57
C GLU A 221 -66.85 20.60 -60.65
N ARG A 222 -65.80 21.07 -61.32
CA ARG A 222 -65.91 21.98 -62.47
C ARG A 222 -66.73 21.37 -63.61
N ALA A 223 -66.48 20.12 -63.99
CA ALA A 223 -67.25 19.45 -65.04
C ALA A 223 -68.74 19.32 -64.66
N MET A 224 -69.04 19.06 -63.39
CA MET A 224 -70.41 19.03 -62.87
C MET A 224 -71.06 20.40 -62.91
N VAL A 225 -70.35 21.46 -62.52
CA VAL A 225 -70.82 22.85 -62.61
C VAL A 225 -71.07 23.26 -64.07
N ASP A 226 -70.14 22.92 -64.98
CA ASP A 226 -70.29 23.19 -66.42
C ASP A 226 -71.51 22.44 -67.02
N GLU A 227 -71.83 21.23 -66.56
CA GLU A 227 -73.05 20.50 -66.94
C GLU A 227 -74.32 21.20 -66.45
N VAL A 228 -74.33 21.70 -65.20
CA VAL A 228 -75.46 22.46 -64.64
C VAL A 228 -75.67 23.75 -65.42
N VAL A 229 -74.60 24.50 -65.72
CA VAL A 229 -74.68 25.72 -66.53
C VAL A 229 -75.21 25.41 -67.93
N ARG A 230 -74.78 24.30 -68.56
CA ARG A 230 -75.29 23.88 -69.87
C ARG A 230 -76.79 23.57 -69.81
N ARG A 231 -77.25 22.86 -68.78
CA ARG A 231 -78.69 22.59 -68.59
C ARG A 231 -79.50 23.86 -68.40
N ILE A 232 -79.00 24.83 -67.62
CA ILE A 232 -79.67 26.13 -67.44
C ILE A 232 -79.78 26.86 -68.77
N GLN A 233 -78.70 26.89 -69.57
CA GLN A 233 -78.74 27.52 -70.89
C GLN A 233 -79.70 26.81 -71.86
N GLU A 234 -79.77 25.47 -71.82
CA GLU A 234 -80.73 24.69 -72.60
C GLU A 234 -82.18 24.97 -72.16
N GLU A 235 -82.43 25.09 -70.85
CA GLU A 235 -83.73 25.46 -70.28
C GLU A 235 -84.13 26.90 -70.64
N ASP A 236 -83.20 27.86 -70.55
CA ASP A 236 -83.43 29.27 -70.92
C ASP A 236 -83.76 29.42 -72.41
N ILE A 237 -83.04 28.70 -73.30
CA ILE A 237 -83.32 28.69 -74.75
C ILE A 237 -84.69 28.06 -75.04
N ALA A 238 -85.05 26.99 -74.33
CA ALA A 238 -86.36 26.36 -74.47
C ALA A 238 -87.48 27.30 -73.99
N GLU A 239 -87.30 28.00 -72.88
CA GLU A 239 -88.26 28.97 -72.35
C GLU A 239 -88.44 30.17 -73.30
N GLU A 240 -87.35 30.71 -73.86
CA GLU A 240 -87.41 31.77 -74.88
C GLU A 240 -88.19 31.32 -76.13
N SER A 241 -87.96 30.10 -76.60
CA SER A 241 -88.65 29.56 -77.78
C SER A 241 -90.17 29.41 -77.54
N LEU A 242 -90.56 28.93 -76.34
CA LEU A 242 -91.95 28.82 -75.93
C LEU A 242 -92.61 30.20 -75.78
N ARG A 243 -91.87 31.18 -75.26
CA ARG A 243 -92.34 32.57 -75.14
C ARG A 243 -92.57 33.20 -76.51
N ARG A 244 -91.72 32.94 -77.50
CA ARG A 244 -91.91 33.42 -78.88
C ARG A 244 -93.15 32.80 -79.54
N LEU A 245 -93.36 31.49 -79.40
CA LEU A 245 -94.56 30.80 -79.89
C LEU A 245 -95.85 31.43 -79.32
N ARG A 246 -95.91 31.66 -78.00
CA ARG A 246 -97.07 32.33 -77.36
C ARG A 246 -97.29 33.76 -77.85
N GLN A 247 -96.22 34.49 -78.19
CA GLN A 247 -96.33 35.83 -78.77
C GLN A 247 -96.85 35.80 -80.21
N GLU A 248 -96.54 34.77 -80.99
CA GLU A 248 -97.07 34.61 -82.35
C GLU A 248 -98.55 34.23 -82.32
N GLU A 249 -98.96 33.30 -81.46
CA GLU A 249 -100.36 32.93 -81.24
C GLU A 249 -101.22 34.14 -80.85
N THR A 250 -100.75 34.96 -79.90
CA THR A 250 -101.47 36.18 -79.49
C THR A 250 -101.55 37.24 -80.60
N LYS A 251 -100.52 37.37 -81.45
CA LYS A 251 -100.55 38.25 -82.63
C LYS A 251 -101.54 37.77 -83.71
N GLU A 252 -101.71 36.47 -83.88
CA GLU A 252 -102.72 35.90 -84.79
C GLU A 252 -104.14 36.09 -84.26
N PHE A 253 -104.36 35.87 -82.96
CA PHE A 253 -105.63 36.18 -82.31
C PHE A 253 -106.02 37.67 -82.46
N ILE A 254 -105.06 38.60 -82.30
CA ILE A 254 -105.30 40.04 -82.49
C ILE A 254 -105.67 40.35 -83.96
N ARG A 255 -104.99 39.73 -84.93
CA ARG A 255 -105.30 39.93 -86.36
C ARG A 255 -106.70 39.48 -86.71
N ASN A 256 -107.10 38.30 -86.24
CA ASN A 256 -108.44 37.77 -86.49
C ASN A 256 -109.52 38.62 -85.81
N PHE A 257 -109.27 39.09 -84.59
CA PHE A 257 -110.19 39.99 -83.87
C PHE A 257 -110.37 41.35 -84.56
N LEU A 258 -109.33 41.88 -85.22
CA LEU A 258 -109.43 43.13 -85.98
C LEU A 258 -110.26 42.99 -87.25
N ILE A 259 -110.15 41.86 -87.95
CA ILE A 259 -110.97 41.54 -89.14
C ILE A 259 -112.45 41.43 -88.73
N GLU A 260 -112.73 40.70 -87.66
CA GLU A 260 -114.08 40.51 -87.11
C GLU A 260 -114.69 41.84 -86.60
N LYS A 261 -113.86 42.76 -86.11
CA LYS A 261 -114.27 44.12 -85.69
C LYS A 261 -114.61 45.02 -86.88
N GLU A 262 -113.93 44.89 -88.02
CA GLU A 262 -114.24 45.66 -89.23
C GLU A 262 -115.55 45.21 -89.90
N GLU A 263 -115.82 43.90 -89.92
CA GLU A 263 -117.08 43.36 -90.43
C GLU A 263 -118.26 43.78 -89.55
N ASN A 264 -118.11 43.71 -88.23
CA ASN A 264 -119.10 44.21 -87.28
C ASN A 264 -119.31 45.74 -87.36
N LYS A 265 -118.27 46.51 -87.69
CA LYS A 265 -118.38 47.96 -87.93
C LYS A 265 -119.25 48.28 -89.14
N ARG A 266 -119.07 47.55 -90.25
CA ARG A 266 -119.89 47.72 -91.47
C ARG A 266 -121.35 47.35 -91.24
N ALA A 267 -121.61 46.29 -90.48
CA ALA A 267 -122.96 45.90 -90.08
C ALA A 267 -123.64 46.93 -89.15
N LYS A 268 -122.89 47.53 -88.20
CA LYS A 268 -123.42 48.56 -87.28
C LYS A 268 -123.72 49.90 -87.94
N ILE A 269 -122.95 50.32 -88.97
CA ILE A 269 -123.19 51.60 -89.66
C ILE A 269 -124.52 51.59 -90.42
N MET A 270 -124.91 50.45 -90.99
CA MET A 270 -126.21 50.30 -91.67
C MET A 270 -127.39 50.32 -90.68
N ALA A 271 -127.21 49.76 -89.48
CA ALA A 271 -128.22 49.79 -88.40
C ALA A 271 -128.34 51.18 -87.73
N LEU A 272 -127.23 51.90 -87.59
CA LEU A 272 -127.19 53.23 -86.96
C LEU A 272 -127.95 54.30 -87.76
N GLN A 273 -128.03 54.19 -89.10
CA GLN A 273 -128.79 55.15 -89.92
C GLN A 273 -130.33 55.02 -89.72
N GLU A 274 -130.81 53.85 -89.29
CA GLU A 274 -132.22 53.63 -88.96
C GLU A 274 -132.54 54.04 -87.50
N ASP A 275 -131.57 53.95 -86.60
CA ASP A 275 -131.71 54.29 -85.18
C ASP A 275 -131.41 55.77 -84.86
N GLU A 276 -130.60 56.48 -85.65
CA GLU A 276 -130.32 57.93 -85.49
C GLU A 276 -131.58 58.80 -85.58
N ARG A 277 -132.63 58.35 -86.30
CA ARG A 277 -133.93 59.02 -86.34
C ARG A 277 -134.75 58.89 -85.04
N LYS A 278 -134.50 57.85 -84.23
CA LYS A 278 -135.19 57.62 -82.95
C LYS A 278 -134.41 58.19 -81.76
N ILE A 279 -133.09 58.30 -81.89
CA ILE A 279 -132.16 58.72 -80.83
C ILE A 279 -132.15 60.25 -80.60
N GLN A 280 -132.50 61.08 -81.58
CA GLN A 280 -132.64 62.54 -81.36
C GLN A 280 -133.71 62.91 -80.32
N GLN A 281 -134.69 62.03 -80.07
CA GLN A 281 -135.79 62.29 -79.12
C GLN A 281 -135.46 61.86 -77.67
N TYR A 282 -134.33 61.16 -77.45
CA TYR A 282 -133.97 60.60 -76.13
C TYR A 282 -132.81 61.33 -75.43
N TRP A 283 -131.94 62.02 -76.19
CA TRP A 283 -130.75 62.71 -75.63
C TRP A 283 -131.03 63.97 -74.81
N ASP A 284 -132.24 64.55 -74.90
CA ASP A 284 -132.61 65.68 -74.06
C ASP A 284 -132.91 65.28 -72.60
N ASN A 285 -133.18 64.00 -72.33
CA ASN A 285 -133.66 63.54 -71.02
C ASN A 285 -132.58 62.94 -70.10
N VAL A 286 -131.36 62.71 -70.59
CA VAL A 286 -130.31 61.96 -69.86
C VAL A 286 -129.19 62.85 -69.31
N ARG A 287 -129.05 64.09 -69.77
CA ARG A 287 -128.02 65.03 -69.27
C ARG A 287 -128.20 65.44 -67.79
N ASP A 288 -129.37 65.25 -67.20
CA ASP A 288 -129.66 65.71 -65.83
C ASP A 288 -129.43 64.67 -64.71
N ARG A 289 -128.96 63.44 -65.02
CA ARG A 289 -128.88 62.35 -64.01
C ARG A 289 -127.49 61.86 -63.62
N GLU A 290 -126.42 62.18 -64.35
CA GLU A 290 -125.08 61.64 -64.07
C GLU A 290 -124.24 62.43 -63.03
N ALA A 291 -124.69 63.59 -62.56
CA ALA A 291 -123.93 64.39 -61.60
C ALA A 291 -123.97 63.87 -60.14
N ALA A 292 -124.81 62.87 -59.81
CA ALA A 292 -125.14 62.55 -58.40
C ALA A 292 -124.44 61.30 -57.79
N GLU A 293 -123.78 60.44 -58.57
CA GLU A 293 -123.25 59.15 -58.06
C GLU A 293 -121.77 59.20 -57.60
N ALA A 294 -121.08 60.33 -57.75
CA ALA A 294 -119.64 60.42 -57.46
C ALA A 294 -119.26 60.44 -55.95
N GLU A 295 -120.20 60.70 -55.03
CA GLU A 295 -119.89 60.91 -53.60
C GLU A 295 -119.77 59.63 -52.75
N ARG A 296 -120.30 58.47 -53.19
CA ARG A 296 -120.40 57.26 -52.32
C ARG A 296 -119.11 56.46 -52.14
N LYS A 297 -118.00 56.85 -52.77
CA LYS A 297 -116.77 56.03 -52.83
C LYS A 297 -115.75 56.30 -51.70
N ALA A 298 -116.01 57.25 -50.81
CA ALA A 298 -115.03 57.71 -49.81
C ALA A 298 -114.99 56.89 -48.49
N GLU A 299 -116.05 56.18 -48.10
CA GLU A 299 -116.21 55.64 -46.73
C GLU A 299 -115.48 54.30 -46.46
N ARG A 300 -114.85 53.65 -47.46
CA ARG A 300 -114.25 52.32 -47.30
C ARG A 300 -112.78 52.30 -46.84
N LYS A 301 -112.15 53.45 -46.59
CA LYS A 301 -110.70 53.54 -46.29
C LYS A 301 -110.34 53.34 -44.80
N ASP A 302 -111.27 53.58 -43.87
CA ASP A 302 -110.94 53.68 -42.45
C ASP A 302 -110.78 52.35 -41.69
N VAL A 303 -111.10 51.22 -42.32
CA VAL A 303 -111.01 49.87 -41.71
C VAL A 303 -109.66 49.19 -41.99
N ALA A 304 -108.99 49.54 -43.09
CA ALA A 304 -107.70 48.95 -43.47
C ALA A 304 -106.54 49.42 -42.59
N ASP A 305 -106.59 50.67 -42.11
CA ASP A 305 -105.49 51.28 -41.36
C ASP A 305 -105.36 50.71 -39.93
N ARG A 306 -106.45 50.20 -39.33
CA ARG A 306 -106.43 49.67 -37.95
C ARG A 306 -105.78 48.29 -37.81
N MET A 307 -105.84 47.45 -38.85
CA MET A 307 -105.17 46.13 -38.83
C MET A 307 -103.66 46.24 -39.03
N TYR A 308 -103.20 47.26 -39.76
CA TYR A 308 -101.76 47.49 -40.01
C TYR A 308 -101.02 47.95 -38.73
N GLU A 309 -101.69 48.72 -37.87
CA GLU A 309 -101.13 49.20 -36.60
C GLU A 309 -100.94 48.11 -35.53
N GLN A 310 -101.78 47.06 -35.53
CA GLN A 310 -101.64 45.94 -34.59
C GLN A 310 -100.46 45.03 -34.98
N VAL A 311 -100.28 44.73 -36.27
CA VAL A 311 -99.16 43.90 -36.76
C VAL A 311 -97.80 44.60 -36.55
N LYS A 312 -97.76 45.93 -36.64
CA LYS A 312 -96.54 46.70 -36.40
C LYS A 312 -96.08 46.63 -34.93
N ARG A 313 -97.02 46.65 -33.98
CA ARG A 313 -96.70 46.53 -32.54
C ARG A 313 -96.19 45.13 -32.15
N ASP A 314 -96.79 44.07 -32.69
CA ASP A 314 -96.35 42.70 -32.42
C ASP A 314 -94.96 42.41 -33.01
N MET A 315 -94.63 43.01 -34.17
CA MET A 315 -93.29 42.91 -34.76
C MET A 315 -92.24 43.64 -33.91
N GLU A 316 -92.55 44.84 -33.39
CA GLU A 316 -91.64 45.62 -32.55
C GLU A 316 -91.38 44.94 -31.19
N GLU A 317 -92.38 44.29 -30.58
CA GLU A 317 -92.18 43.49 -29.35
C GLU A 317 -91.35 42.22 -29.58
N SER A 318 -91.54 41.52 -30.71
CA SER A 318 -90.74 40.33 -31.02
C SER A 318 -89.29 40.67 -31.31
N MET A 319 -88.99 41.83 -31.90
CA MET A 319 -87.62 42.25 -32.16
C MET A 319 -86.91 42.67 -30.86
N ARG A 320 -87.60 43.38 -29.95
CA ARG A 320 -87.04 43.71 -28.63
C ARG A 320 -86.69 42.48 -27.79
N ARG A 321 -87.53 41.44 -27.80
CA ARG A 321 -87.24 40.17 -27.10
C ARG A 321 -86.02 39.46 -27.67
N ARG A 322 -85.82 39.51 -29.00
CA ARG A 322 -84.63 38.91 -29.64
C ARG A 322 -83.36 39.71 -29.35
N GLU A 323 -83.45 41.05 -29.33
CA GLU A 323 -82.35 41.92 -28.93
C GLU A 323 -81.95 41.67 -27.47
N GLU A 324 -82.92 41.53 -26.55
CA GLU A 324 -82.67 41.19 -25.15
C GLU A 324 -82.04 39.78 -24.99
N GLU A 325 -82.46 38.79 -25.78
CA GLU A 325 -81.88 37.44 -25.80
C GLU A 325 -80.45 37.44 -26.38
N GLU A 326 -80.20 38.18 -27.46
CA GLU A 326 -78.87 38.32 -28.06
C GLU A 326 -77.91 39.08 -27.14
N ASP A 327 -78.38 40.11 -26.44
CA ASP A 327 -77.61 40.83 -25.43
C ASP A 327 -77.25 39.92 -24.24
N LEU A 328 -78.18 39.05 -23.80
CA LEU A 328 -77.93 38.08 -22.74
C LEU A 328 -76.88 37.02 -23.16
N ILE A 329 -76.94 36.53 -24.40
CA ILE A 329 -75.97 35.59 -24.97
C ILE A 329 -74.59 36.25 -25.11
N ASN A 330 -74.55 37.52 -25.53
CA ASN A 330 -73.31 38.27 -25.65
C ASN A 330 -72.68 38.55 -24.28
N LEU A 331 -73.48 38.83 -23.25
CA LEU A 331 -73.01 38.99 -21.87
C LEU A 331 -72.41 37.68 -21.33
N LEU A 332 -73.11 36.56 -21.51
CA LEU A 332 -72.64 35.24 -21.07
C LEU A 332 -71.33 34.84 -21.77
N ARG A 333 -71.22 35.12 -23.08
CA ARG A 333 -69.99 34.88 -23.86
C ARG A 333 -68.83 35.77 -23.40
N GLN A 334 -69.10 37.01 -23.02
CA GLN A 334 -68.09 37.91 -22.45
C GLN A 334 -67.62 37.42 -21.08
N GLU A 335 -68.54 36.99 -20.20
CA GLU A 335 -68.19 36.41 -18.90
C GLU A 335 -67.40 35.10 -19.02
N GLU A 336 -67.73 34.22 -19.98
CA GLU A 336 -66.97 32.99 -20.23
C GLU A 336 -65.55 33.27 -20.78
N LEU A 337 -65.41 34.29 -21.64
CA LEU A 337 -64.11 34.75 -22.14
C LEU A 337 -63.27 35.38 -21.04
N GLU A 338 -63.87 36.20 -20.18
CA GLU A 338 -63.20 36.80 -19.04
C GLU A 338 -62.78 35.76 -18.00
N ALA A 339 -63.64 34.78 -17.70
CA ALA A 339 -63.31 33.65 -16.83
C ALA A 339 -62.18 32.78 -17.39
N LYS A 340 -62.16 32.53 -18.71
CA LYS A 340 -61.04 31.84 -19.38
C LYS A 340 -59.74 32.64 -19.33
N ARG A 341 -59.80 33.96 -19.53
CA ARG A 341 -58.61 34.83 -19.44
C ARG A 341 -58.08 34.89 -18.01
N GLN A 342 -58.95 34.99 -17.00
CA GLN A 342 -58.56 34.94 -15.60
C GLN A 342 -57.94 33.58 -15.23
N ALA A 343 -58.52 32.47 -15.68
CA ALA A 343 -57.94 31.14 -15.46
C ALA A 343 -56.57 30.96 -16.14
N GLU A 344 -56.39 31.52 -17.34
CA GLU A 344 -55.11 31.47 -18.07
C GLU A 344 -54.04 32.37 -17.42
N GLU A 345 -54.42 33.54 -16.90
CA GLU A 345 -53.56 34.44 -16.12
C GLU A 345 -53.17 33.83 -14.77
N GLU A 346 -54.11 33.22 -14.04
CA GLU A 346 -53.87 32.46 -12.82
C GLU A 346 -52.92 31.28 -13.07
N ALA A 347 -53.13 30.52 -14.15
CA ALA A 347 -52.25 29.42 -14.54
C ALA A 347 -50.85 29.90 -14.94
N ARG A 348 -50.72 31.06 -15.60
CA ARG A 348 -49.42 31.69 -15.88
C ARG A 348 -48.74 32.16 -14.61
N ARG A 349 -49.47 32.74 -13.66
CA ARG A 349 -48.96 33.16 -12.35
C ARG A 349 -48.47 31.97 -11.54
N LEU A 350 -49.26 30.90 -11.43
CA LEU A 350 -48.87 29.67 -10.73
C LEU A 350 -47.63 29.02 -11.35
N LYS A 351 -47.51 28.99 -12.68
CA LYS A 351 -46.30 28.49 -13.36
C LYS A 351 -45.09 29.39 -13.11
N ALA A 352 -45.27 30.71 -13.10
CA ALA A 352 -44.19 31.66 -12.80
C ALA A 352 -43.72 31.58 -11.33
N GLU A 353 -44.65 31.37 -10.40
CA GLU A 353 -44.36 31.15 -8.98
C GLU A 353 -43.67 29.81 -8.74
N ALA A 354 -44.12 28.73 -9.39
CA ALA A 354 -43.48 27.42 -9.35
C ALA A 354 -42.04 27.48 -9.89
N LEU A 355 -41.83 28.15 -11.03
CA LEU A 355 -40.50 28.34 -11.62
C LEU A 355 -39.60 29.18 -10.70
N ARG A 356 -40.12 30.26 -10.09
CA ARG A 356 -39.37 31.05 -9.10
C ARG A 356 -38.99 30.21 -7.88
N ALA A 357 -39.90 29.41 -7.36
CA ALA A 357 -39.64 28.53 -6.22
C ALA A 357 -38.59 27.45 -6.54
N GLU A 358 -38.62 26.91 -7.77
CA GLU A 358 -37.63 25.94 -8.25
C GLU A 358 -36.25 26.58 -8.41
N ILE A 359 -36.17 27.80 -8.96
CA ILE A 359 -34.92 28.57 -9.06
C ILE A 359 -34.34 28.87 -7.67
N ILE A 360 -35.18 29.25 -6.70
CA ILE A 360 -34.73 29.50 -5.31
C ILE A 360 -34.19 28.22 -4.67
N ARG A 361 -34.90 27.08 -4.81
CA ARG A 361 -34.44 25.78 -4.29
C ARG A 361 -33.14 25.32 -4.94
N ALA A 362 -33.01 25.48 -6.26
CA ALA A 362 -31.78 25.13 -6.99
C ALA A 362 -30.59 26.01 -6.55
N ASN A 363 -30.84 27.30 -6.31
CA ASN A 363 -29.81 28.22 -5.81
C ASN A 363 -29.40 27.88 -4.37
N GLU A 364 -30.35 27.54 -3.49
CA GLU A 364 -30.06 27.06 -2.13
C GLU A 364 -29.28 25.75 -2.13
N GLN A 365 -29.62 24.80 -3.00
CA GLN A 365 -28.87 23.55 -3.17
C GLN A 365 -27.45 23.81 -3.68
N GLN A 366 -27.29 24.71 -4.65
CA GLN A 366 -25.98 25.11 -5.15
C GLN A 366 -25.14 25.80 -4.08
N ARG A 367 -25.77 26.62 -3.21
CA ARG A 367 -25.10 27.28 -2.09
C ARG A 367 -24.66 26.27 -1.02
N ARG A 368 -25.52 25.30 -0.66
CA ARG A 368 -25.16 24.22 0.27
C ARG A 368 -24.02 23.35 -0.25
N LEU A 369 -24.06 22.96 -1.53
CA LEU A 369 -22.97 22.22 -2.18
C LEU A 369 -21.66 23.02 -2.19
N ARG A 370 -21.73 24.35 -2.34
CA ARG A 370 -20.56 25.23 -2.28
C ARG A 370 -20.02 25.33 -0.86
N GLU A 371 -20.89 25.51 0.14
CA GLU A 371 -20.53 25.53 1.56
C GLU A 371 -19.91 24.19 2.01
N GLU A 372 -20.45 23.05 1.57
CA GLU A 372 -19.90 21.71 1.83
C GLU A 372 -18.53 21.50 1.18
N ARG A 373 -18.34 21.96 -0.06
CA ARG A 373 -17.02 21.91 -0.74
C ARG A 373 -16.00 22.81 -0.05
N GLU A 374 -16.38 24.02 0.33
CA GLU A 374 -15.50 24.94 1.05
C GLU A 374 -15.15 24.37 2.44
N ALA A 375 -16.10 23.75 3.14
CA ALA A 375 -15.85 23.08 4.43
C ALA A 375 -14.94 21.85 4.28
N ALA A 376 -15.11 21.04 3.23
CA ALA A 376 -14.23 19.91 2.93
C ALA A 376 -12.81 20.36 2.60
N MET A 377 -12.66 21.41 1.79
CA MET A 377 -11.36 22.03 1.49
C MET A 377 -10.70 22.58 2.76
N LEU A 378 -11.45 23.25 3.64
CA LEU A 378 -10.92 23.74 4.91
C LEU A 378 -10.44 22.59 5.82
N ALA A 379 -11.19 21.49 5.88
CA ALA A 379 -10.82 20.31 6.66
C ALA A 379 -9.55 19.64 6.09
N GLU A 380 -9.42 19.57 4.77
CA GLU A 380 -8.21 19.08 4.10
C GLU A 380 -7.01 20.00 4.34
N GLU A 381 -7.19 21.33 4.30
CA GLU A 381 -6.17 22.32 4.64
C GLU A 381 -5.75 22.23 6.10
N GLU A 382 -6.68 22.02 7.03
CA GLU A 382 -6.39 21.81 8.44
C GLU A 382 -5.62 20.50 8.67
N ASP A 383 -6.02 19.42 8.03
CA ASP A 383 -5.33 18.13 8.11
C ASP A 383 -3.93 18.21 7.48
N PHE A 384 -3.79 18.94 6.38
CA PHE A 384 -2.51 19.24 5.77
C PHE A 384 -1.62 20.07 6.72
N ARG A 385 -2.17 21.11 7.34
CA ARG A 385 -1.47 21.96 8.31
C ARG A 385 -1.06 21.17 9.56
N ARG A 386 -1.92 20.28 10.07
CA ARG A 386 -1.61 19.37 11.19
C ARG A 386 -0.48 18.41 10.82
N LYS A 387 -0.56 17.77 9.65
CA LYS A 387 0.50 16.86 9.15
C LYS A 387 1.82 17.61 8.96
N LEU A 388 1.77 18.85 8.46
CA LEU A 388 2.96 19.68 8.26
C LEU A 388 3.59 20.08 9.60
N MET A 389 2.79 20.49 10.58
CA MET A 389 3.26 20.81 11.93
C MET A 389 3.83 19.57 12.64
N ALA A 390 3.22 18.40 12.46
CA ALA A 390 3.73 17.13 12.98
C ALA A 390 5.08 16.78 12.36
N LYS A 391 5.25 16.93 11.03
CA LYS A 391 6.53 16.73 10.36
C LYS A 391 7.60 17.69 10.87
N PHE A 392 7.30 18.98 11.01
CA PHE A 392 8.26 19.94 11.57
C PHE A 392 8.65 19.59 13.00
N ALA A 393 7.71 19.14 13.84
CA ALA A 393 8.01 18.69 15.19
C ALA A 393 8.87 17.40 15.22
N GLU A 394 8.64 16.46 14.30
CA GLU A 394 9.47 15.27 14.12
C GLU A 394 10.88 15.62 13.65
N ASP A 395 11.00 16.49 12.66
CA ASP A 395 12.27 16.98 12.13
C ASP A 395 13.06 17.73 13.21
N ASP A 396 12.43 18.65 13.96
CA ASP A 396 13.05 19.36 15.08
C ASP A 396 13.53 18.40 16.18
N ARG A 397 12.74 17.36 16.50
CA ARG A 397 13.13 16.34 17.49
C ARG A 397 14.33 15.52 17.01
N VAL A 398 14.36 15.16 15.73
CA VAL A 398 15.48 14.45 15.10
C VAL A 398 16.72 15.34 15.06
N GLU A 399 16.60 16.61 14.73
CA GLU A 399 17.69 17.58 14.74
C GLU A 399 18.27 17.76 16.14
N GLN A 400 17.42 17.87 17.18
CA GLN A 400 17.87 17.94 18.57
C GLN A 400 18.65 16.69 18.99
N MET A 401 18.15 15.49 18.65
CA MET A 401 18.86 14.23 18.95
C MET A 401 20.18 14.13 18.18
N ASN A 402 20.22 14.56 16.91
CA ASN A 402 21.43 14.59 16.11
C ASN A 402 22.45 15.62 16.63
N ALA A 403 21.99 16.79 17.09
CA ALA A 403 22.82 17.79 17.74
C ALA A 403 23.40 17.29 19.07
N GLN A 404 22.59 16.60 19.89
CA GLN A 404 23.05 15.97 21.11
C GLN A 404 24.08 14.87 20.83
N LYS A 405 23.84 14.01 19.83
CA LYS A 405 24.78 12.96 19.43
C LYS A 405 26.11 13.52 18.91
N ARG A 406 26.07 14.64 18.15
CA ARG A 406 27.27 15.36 17.73
C ARG A 406 28.04 15.94 18.93
N ARG A 407 27.34 16.56 19.89
CA ARG A 407 27.96 17.06 21.14
C ARG A 407 28.60 15.92 21.94
N MET A 408 27.92 14.79 22.10
CA MET A 408 28.46 13.63 22.82
C MET A 408 29.73 13.08 22.15
N LYS A 409 29.72 12.92 20.82
CA LYS A 409 30.91 12.48 20.06
C LYS A 409 32.08 13.45 20.18
N LEU A 410 31.82 14.75 20.18
CA LEU A 410 32.86 15.76 20.38
C LEU A 410 33.45 15.68 21.80
N VAL A 411 32.61 15.48 22.82
CA VAL A 411 33.07 15.29 24.21
C VAL A 411 33.85 13.98 24.36
N GLU A 412 33.42 12.89 23.73
CA GLU A 412 34.15 11.61 23.71
C GLU A 412 35.51 11.77 23.02
N HIS A 413 35.55 12.42 21.86
CA HIS A 413 36.79 12.70 21.15
C HIS A 413 37.71 13.62 21.98
N GLN A 414 37.18 14.66 22.61
CA GLN A 414 37.94 15.54 23.50
C GLN A 414 38.50 14.78 24.70
N ARG A 415 37.72 13.88 25.32
CA ARG A 415 38.20 13.00 26.41
C ARG A 415 39.28 12.05 25.93
N ALA A 416 39.14 11.46 24.75
CA ALA A 416 40.15 10.57 24.18
C ALA A 416 41.47 11.31 23.88
N VAL A 417 41.38 12.51 23.29
CA VAL A 417 42.57 13.36 23.05
C VAL A 417 43.22 13.77 24.37
N GLN A 418 42.43 14.14 25.38
CA GLN A 418 42.96 14.49 26.69
C GLN A 418 43.65 13.30 27.36
N ALA A 419 43.07 12.10 27.28
CA ALA A 419 43.69 10.87 27.77
C ALA A 419 45.02 10.57 27.07
N MET A 420 45.10 10.75 25.74
CA MET A 420 46.37 10.61 25.00
C MET A 420 47.41 11.65 25.43
N ILE A 421 47.01 12.90 25.69
CA ILE A 421 47.90 13.95 26.19
C ILE A 421 48.42 13.60 27.59
N ASP A 422 47.53 13.13 28.47
CA ASP A 422 47.89 12.76 29.84
C ASP A 422 48.78 11.51 29.87
N GLU A 423 48.52 10.52 29.01
CA GLU A 423 49.38 9.36 28.82
C GLU A 423 50.76 9.76 28.29
N LYS A 424 50.83 10.65 27.29
CA LYS A 424 52.11 11.20 26.80
C LYS A 424 52.86 11.97 27.88
N ARG A 425 52.16 12.73 28.73
CA ARG A 425 52.75 13.40 29.90
C ARG A 425 53.25 12.41 30.94
N ARG A 426 52.51 11.33 31.22
CA ARG A 426 52.94 10.27 32.14
C ARG A 426 54.19 9.56 31.62
N MET A 427 54.21 9.19 30.34
CA MET A 427 55.38 8.60 29.68
C MET A 427 56.59 9.54 29.74
N TYR A 428 56.39 10.84 29.50
CA TYR A 428 57.46 11.84 29.62
C TYR A 428 57.98 11.99 31.05
N MET A 429 57.09 12.04 32.05
CA MET A 429 57.49 12.10 33.46
C MET A 429 58.21 10.82 33.91
N GLU A 430 57.79 9.66 33.43
CA GLU A 430 58.45 8.39 33.73
C GLU A 430 59.83 8.30 33.06
N GLN A 431 59.96 8.74 31.81
CA GLN A 431 61.26 8.85 31.15
C GLN A 431 62.19 9.81 31.89
N LYS A 432 61.70 10.99 32.27
CA LYS A 432 62.49 11.97 33.03
C LYS A 432 62.89 11.43 34.40
N ALA A 433 62.01 10.73 35.10
CA ALA A 433 62.32 10.11 36.39
C ALA A 433 63.38 9.00 36.25
N ARG A 434 63.36 8.23 35.16
CA ARG A 434 64.41 7.24 34.85
C ARG A 434 65.74 7.94 34.56
N GLU A 435 65.74 8.99 33.75
CA GLU A 435 66.94 9.80 33.48
C GLU A 435 67.52 10.40 34.77
N GLU A 436 66.69 10.95 35.66
CA GLU A 436 67.12 11.48 36.96
C GLU A 436 67.66 10.38 37.87
N ALA A 437 67.06 9.17 37.87
CA ALA A 437 67.55 8.02 38.63
C ALA A 437 68.89 7.51 38.09
N ASP A 438 69.06 7.47 36.77
CA ASP A 438 70.31 7.08 36.12
C ASP A 438 71.43 8.09 36.42
N ILE A 439 71.13 9.39 36.38
CA ILE A 439 72.08 10.45 36.78
C ILE A 439 72.42 10.34 38.26
N ALA A 440 71.45 10.06 39.14
CA ALA A 440 71.70 9.87 40.57
C ALA A 440 72.56 8.62 40.84
N ALA A 441 72.32 7.52 40.12
CA ALA A 441 73.13 6.31 40.19
C ALA A 441 74.57 6.57 39.70
N GLN A 442 74.73 7.29 38.59
CA GLN A 442 76.04 7.71 38.08
C GLN A 442 76.79 8.59 39.09
N ARG A 443 76.12 9.58 39.69
CA ARG A 443 76.71 10.41 40.75
C ARG A 443 77.12 9.59 41.97
N ALA A 444 76.29 8.64 42.41
CA ALA A 444 76.62 7.76 43.53
C ALA A 444 77.81 6.83 43.21
N GLU A 445 77.93 6.35 41.97
CA GLU A 445 79.11 5.60 41.52
C GLU A 445 80.36 6.48 41.43
N GLU A 446 80.24 7.72 40.95
CA GLU A 446 81.34 8.69 40.92
C GLU A 446 81.81 9.06 42.33
N GLU A 447 80.89 9.30 43.27
CA GLU A 447 81.20 9.54 44.68
C GLU A 447 81.91 8.34 45.33
N ARG A 448 81.46 7.10 45.03
CA ARG A 448 82.16 5.89 45.47
C ARG A 448 83.58 5.79 44.89
N LYS A 449 83.76 6.08 43.60
CA LYS A 449 85.08 6.09 42.96
C LYS A 449 85.98 7.17 43.55
N LEU A 450 85.46 8.36 43.81
CA LEU A 450 86.19 9.45 44.45
C LEU A 450 86.60 9.08 45.89
N ALA A 451 85.72 8.43 46.65
CA ALA A 451 86.05 7.94 48.00
C ALA A 451 87.20 6.91 47.96
N ILE A 452 87.15 5.95 47.03
CA ILE A 452 88.23 4.96 46.83
C ILE A 452 89.55 5.67 46.43
N VAL A 453 89.47 6.67 45.54
CA VAL A 453 90.64 7.44 45.11
C VAL A 453 91.23 8.26 46.27
N GLU A 454 90.41 8.89 47.10
CA GLU A 454 90.89 9.61 48.28
C GLU A 454 91.45 8.63 49.33
N GLU A 455 90.85 7.46 49.55
CA GLU A 455 91.41 6.41 50.43
C GLU A 455 92.78 5.93 49.95
N GLU A 456 92.93 5.62 48.66
CA GLU A 456 94.21 5.23 48.06
C GLU A 456 95.22 6.39 48.07
N ARG A 457 94.77 7.63 47.87
CA ARG A 457 95.59 8.84 47.99
C ARG A 457 96.11 9.03 49.41
N MET A 458 95.28 8.79 50.43
CA MET A 458 95.70 8.88 51.84
C MET A 458 96.68 7.76 52.21
N LYS A 459 96.57 6.57 51.62
CA LYS A 459 97.60 5.52 51.75
C LYS A 459 98.92 5.93 51.11
N LEU A 460 98.89 6.46 49.88
CA LEU A 460 100.08 6.98 49.20
C LEU A 460 100.73 8.14 49.96
N LEU A 461 99.94 9.02 50.58
CA LEU A 461 100.46 10.09 51.43
C LEU A 461 101.05 9.56 52.75
N ALA A 462 100.52 8.46 53.30
CA ALA A 462 101.10 7.80 54.47
C ALA A 462 102.44 7.14 54.13
N GLU A 463 102.56 6.46 52.99
CA GLU A 463 103.83 5.91 52.49
C GLU A 463 104.85 7.01 52.16
N ALA A 464 104.38 8.12 51.58
CA ALA A 464 105.22 9.26 51.26
C ALA A 464 105.61 10.11 52.48
N ALA A 465 105.00 9.87 53.65
CA ALA A 465 105.30 10.60 54.88
C ALA A 465 106.75 10.36 55.35
N GLU A 466 107.31 9.17 55.10
CA GLU A 466 108.72 8.83 55.39
C GLU A 466 109.71 9.68 54.58
N LEU A 467 109.28 10.22 53.44
CA LEU A 467 110.06 11.02 52.50
C LEU A 467 109.74 12.51 52.57
N ARG A 468 109.19 12.98 53.70
CA ARG A 468 108.70 14.36 53.91
C ARG A 468 109.68 15.45 53.44
N ASP A 469 110.98 15.27 53.69
CA ASP A 469 112.00 16.26 53.38
C ASP A 469 112.34 16.35 51.87
N PHE A 470 111.86 15.40 51.06
CA PHE A 470 112.13 15.28 49.61
C PHE A 470 110.88 15.32 48.73
N LEU A 471 109.72 15.74 49.27
CA LEU A 471 108.47 15.83 48.51
C LEU A 471 108.49 16.94 47.45
N PRO A 472 108.09 16.68 46.19
CA PRO A 472 108.01 17.69 45.15
C PRO A 472 106.85 18.68 45.40
N ARG A 473 106.96 19.89 44.87
CA ARG A 473 105.95 20.95 45.02
C ARG A 473 104.64 20.53 44.32
N GLY A 474 103.56 20.42 45.09
CA GLY A 474 102.21 20.11 44.58
C GLY A 474 101.57 18.80 45.08
N VAL A 475 102.26 18.04 45.95
CA VAL A 475 101.72 16.78 46.52
C VAL A 475 100.66 17.01 47.61
N ILE A 476 100.73 18.15 48.30
CA ILE A 476 99.79 18.55 49.35
C ILE A 476 98.69 19.42 48.72
N ARG A 477 97.42 18.99 48.84
CA ARG A 477 96.26 19.68 48.24
C ARG A 477 95.67 20.72 49.19
N ASP A 478 95.52 20.38 50.47
CA ASP A 478 94.94 21.25 51.49
C ASP A 478 95.64 21.12 52.85
N GLN A 479 95.22 21.94 53.83
CA GLN A 479 95.78 21.90 55.19
C GLN A 479 95.49 20.57 55.90
N GLY A 480 94.43 19.85 55.52
CA GLY A 480 94.08 18.54 56.07
C GLY A 480 95.13 17.46 55.75
N ASP A 481 95.68 17.47 54.53
CA ASP A 481 96.79 16.57 54.15
C ASP A 481 98.04 16.79 55.02
N ILE A 482 98.33 18.04 55.41
CA ILE A 482 99.48 18.38 56.27
C ILE A 482 99.29 17.81 57.67
N GLU A 483 98.09 17.94 58.22
CA GLU A 483 97.73 17.39 59.53
C GLU A 483 97.79 15.86 59.54
N TYR A 484 97.32 15.21 58.47
CA TYR A 484 97.38 13.76 58.33
C TYR A 484 98.80 13.22 58.24
N ILE A 485 99.68 13.83 57.43
CA ILE A 485 101.11 13.44 57.34
C ILE A 485 101.79 13.60 58.71
N ASN A 486 101.52 14.69 59.43
CA ASN A 486 102.07 14.90 60.77
C ASN A 486 101.55 13.86 61.78
N ARG A 487 100.28 13.44 61.67
CA ARG A 487 99.69 12.39 62.50
C ARG A 487 100.32 11.03 62.22
N VAL A 488 100.43 10.62 60.96
CA VAL A 488 101.08 9.35 60.57
C VAL A 488 102.53 9.30 61.05
N LEU A 489 103.29 10.40 60.90
CA LEU A 489 104.66 10.50 61.42
C LEU A 489 104.74 10.42 62.95
N SER A 490 103.73 10.92 63.67
CA SER A 490 103.67 10.80 65.13
C SER A 490 103.36 9.37 65.58
N GLU A 491 102.49 8.66 64.86
CA GLU A 491 102.14 7.26 65.11
C GLU A 491 103.31 6.32 64.78
N GLN A 492 104.08 6.60 63.72
CA GLN A 492 105.30 5.86 63.36
C GLN A 492 106.48 6.11 64.32
N ARG A 493 106.51 7.23 65.07
CA ARG A 493 107.53 7.50 66.11
C ARG A 493 107.23 6.82 67.45
N LEU A 494 106.01 6.31 67.62
CA LEU A 494 105.53 5.62 68.83
C LEU A 494 105.56 4.08 68.70
N GLN A 495 105.90 3.57 67.51
CA GLN A 495 106.32 2.19 67.25
C GLN A 495 107.84 2.14 67.14
#